data_AF-A0A2G6F699-F1
#
_entry.id   AF-A0A2G6F699-F1
#
_cell.length_a   1.000
_cell.length_b   1.000
_cell.length_c   1.000
_cell.angle_alpha   90.00
_cell.angle_beta   90.00
_cell.angle_gamma   90.00
#
_symmetry.space_group_name_H-M   'P 1'
#
loop_
_entity.id
_entity.type
_entity.pdbx_description
1 polymer ?
#
loop_
_entity_poly.entity_id
_entity_poly.type
_entity_poly.pdbx_seq_one_letter_code
_entity_poly.pdbx_strand_id
1 'polypeptide(L)' 'MANNDKGAVWLSHSTEVLNPYYGDKMLKCGLVVDTIGVE' A
#
# COMPACT_ATOMS: atom_id res chain seq x y z
N MET A 1 -10.54 -6.82 12.46
CA MET A 1 -10.61 -6.01 11.21
C MET A 1 -11.14 -6.87 10.07
N ALA A 2 -11.36 -6.32 8.87
CA ALA A 2 -11.75 -7.11 7.70
C ALA A 2 -10.75 -8.25 7.41
N ASN A 3 -11.22 -9.37 6.86
CA ASN A 3 -10.43 -10.58 6.54
C ASN A 3 -9.67 -11.19 7.74
N ASN A 4 -10.29 -11.24 8.94
CA ASN A 4 -9.67 -11.80 10.16
C ASN A 4 -8.27 -11.24 10.44
N ASP A 5 -8.09 -9.92 10.26
CA ASP A 5 -6.82 -9.21 10.48
C ASP A 5 -5.66 -9.65 9.55
N LYS A 6 -5.95 -10.41 8.48
CA LYS A 6 -4.94 -10.86 7.51
C LYS A 6 -4.57 -9.80 6.47
N GLY A 7 -5.32 -8.70 6.40
CA GLY A 7 -5.12 -7.64 5.40
C GLY A 7 -5.50 -8.09 3.97
N ALA A 8 -5.07 -7.32 2.97
CA ALA A 8 -5.26 -7.58 1.55
C ALA A 8 -4.16 -6.90 0.73
N VAL A 9 -3.96 -7.38 -0.51
CA VAL A 9 -3.09 -6.75 -1.50
C VAL A 9 -3.92 -5.90 -2.46
N TRP A 10 -3.37 -4.76 -2.88
CA TRP A 10 -4.03 -3.81 -3.78
C TRP A 10 -3.15 -3.59 -5.00
N LEU A 11 -3.76 -3.61 -6.19
CA LEU A 11 -3.07 -3.28 -7.44
C LEU A 11 -3.29 -1.81 -7.76
N SER A 12 -2.23 -1.13 -8.16
CA SER A 12 -2.23 0.29 -8.52
C SER A 12 -1.39 0.49 -9.78
N HIS A 13 -1.82 1.41 -10.64
CA HIS A 13 -1.00 1.87 -11.77
C HIS A 13 0.14 2.80 -11.34
N SER A 14 0.04 3.37 -10.13
CA SER A 14 1.09 4.21 -9.53
C SER A 14 1.83 3.45 -8.44
N THR A 15 3.14 3.70 -8.35
CA THR A 15 3.99 3.20 -7.27
C THR A 15 3.88 4.03 -5.98
N GLU A 16 3.20 5.17 -6.03
CA GLU A 16 2.99 6.00 -4.84
C GLU A 16 1.93 5.39 -3.93
N VAL A 17 2.31 5.07 -2.68
CA VAL A 17 1.41 4.57 -1.65
C VAL A 17 1.34 5.59 -0.52
N LEU A 18 0.20 6.29 -0.44
CA LEU A 18 -0.04 7.29 0.60
C LEU A 18 -0.87 6.71 1.73
N ASN A 19 -0.38 6.88 2.96
CA ASN A 19 -1.11 6.50 4.16
C ASN A 19 -1.97 7.68 4.64
N PRO A 20 -3.32 7.60 4.55
CA PRO A 20 -4.19 8.67 5.04
C PRO A 20 -4.23 8.74 6.57
N TYR A 21 -3.71 7.72 7.27
CA TYR A 21 -3.66 7.68 8.72
C TYR A 21 -2.42 8.38 9.26
N TYR A 22 -2.55 8.98 10.44
CA TYR A 22 -1.47 9.64 11.17
C TYR A 22 -0.87 10.88 10.48
N GLY A 23 -1.55 11.42 9.47
CA GLY A 23 -1.21 12.68 8.80
C GLY A 23 0.20 12.69 8.19
N ASP A 24 0.80 13.88 8.13
CA ASP A 24 2.06 14.11 7.42
C ASP A 24 3.23 13.27 7.93
N LYS A 25 3.18 12.83 9.19
CA LYS A 25 4.23 12.01 9.81
C LYS A 25 4.38 10.63 9.16
N MET A 26 3.29 10.08 8.63
CA MET A 26 3.25 8.74 8.06
C MET A 26 2.74 8.71 6.63
N LEU A 27 2.47 9.86 6.03
CA LEU A 27 1.88 9.97 4.69
C LEU A 27 2.62 9.13 3.65
N LYS A 28 3.94 8.92 3.77
CA LYS A 28 4.77 8.13 2.85
C LYS A 28 5.26 6.78 3.39
N CYS A 29 4.66 6.26 4.46
CA CYS A 29 5.10 5.01 5.09
C CYS A 29 4.51 3.74 4.43
N GLY A 30 3.84 3.86 3.28
CA GLY A 30 3.34 2.73 2.52
C GLY A 30 4.46 1.91 1.86
N LEU A 31 4.17 0.67 1.48
CA LEU A 31 5.12 -0.24 0.84
C LEU A 31 4.53 -0.86 -0.43
N VAL A 32 5.29 -0.84 -1.52
CA VAL A 32 5.05 -1.65 -2.71
C VAL A 32 5.73 -3.00 -2.49
N VAL A 33 4.94 -4.08 -2.47
CA VAL A 33 5.44 -5.45 -2.19
C VAL A 33 5.89 -6.18 -3.45
N ASP A 34 5.35 -5.81 -4.61
CA ASP A 34 5.67 -6.41 -5.92
C ASP A 34 5.28 -5.45 -7.06
N THR A 35 5.82 -5.66 -8.26
CA THR A 35 5.48 -4.89 -9.48
C THR A 35 5.22 -5.85 -10.64
N ILE A 36 4.11 -5.63 -11.35
CA ILE A 36 3.78 -6.41 -12.53
C ILE A 36 4.48 -5.77 -13.74
N GLY A 37 5.70 -6.23 -14.02
CA GLY A 37 6.47 -5.89 -15.21
C GLY A 37 7.07 -7.16 -15.79
N VAL A 38 6.82 -7.40 -17.08
CA VAL A 38 7.43 -8.51 -17.83
C VAL A 38 8.91 -8.19 -18.01
N GLU A 39 9.78 -9.10 -17.58
CA GLU A 39 11.15 -9.20 -18.12
C GLU A 39 11.12 -9.61 -19.59
#